data_AF-A0A183E1F2-F1
#
_entry.id   AF-A0A183E1F2-F1
#
_cell.length_a   1.000
_cell.length_b   1.000
_cell.length_c   1.000
_cell.angle_alpha   90.00
_cell.angle_beta   90.00
_cell.angle_gamma   90.00
#
_symmetry.space_group_name_H-M   'P 1'
#
loop_
_entity.id
_entity.type
_entity.pdbx_description
1 polymer ?
#
loop_
_entity_poly.entity_id
_entity_poly.type
_entity_poly.pdbx_seq_one_letter_code
_entity_poly.pdbx_strand_id
1 'polypeptide(L)'
;MVNDQTMQTLPRLDVYMLGVYVQPSGIPDMPRPLQPGKVCAAPFHNWWYRAVTVQYYAEEDEVLVKLADYGGYLRLPRSDLRQIRLVSFWIRTVAQILCEVLS
;
A
#
# COMPACT_ATOMS: atom_id res chain seq x y z
N MET A 1 18.72 -5.58 16.60
CA MET A 1 18.68 -4.13 16.87
C MET A 1 17.61 -3.52 15.98
N VAL A 2 16.39 -3.37 16.50
CA VAL A 2 15.29 -2.75 15.75
C VAL A 2 15.53 -1.25 15.76
N ASN A 3 15.57 -0.63 14.58
CA ASN A 3 15.97 0.76 14.40
C ASN A 3 14.98 1.71 15.13
N ASP A 4 15.48 2.52 16.05
CA ASP A 4 14.72 3.54 16.82
C ASP A 4 14.01 4.54 15.88
N GLN A 5 14.57 4.80 14.70
CA GLN A 5 13.95 5.68 13.70
C GLN A 5 12.68 5.10 13.06
N THR A 6 12.57 3.78 12.95
CA THR A 6 11.33 3.12 12.45
C THR A 6 10.19 3.19 13.47
N MET A 7 10.51 3.19 14.77
CA MET A 7 9.52 3.20 15.86
C MET A 7 8.78 4.54 15.95
N GLN A 8 9.44 5.66 15.63
CA GLN A 8 8.82 6.99 15.67
C GLN A 8 8.12 7.39 14.35
N THR A 9 8.46 6.74 13.23
CA THR A 9 7.94 7.09 11.90
C THR A 9 6.67 6.35 11.53
N LEU A 10 6.49 5.12 12.01
CA LEU A 10 5.31 4.32 11.70
C LEU A 10 4.00 4.93 12.27
N PRO A 11 3.93 5.40 13.54
CA PRO A 11 2.71 6.05 14.04
C PRO A 11 2.35 7.34 13.28
N ARG A 12 3.37 8.10 12.84
CA ARG A 12 3.16 9.30 12.00
C ARG A 12 2.59 8.93 10.63
N LEU A 13 3.08 7.84 10.05
CA LEU A 13 2.54 7.30 8.81
C LEU A 13 1.10 6.82 9.00
N ASP A 14 0.76 6.16 10.11
CA ASP A 14 -0.61 5.71 10.36
C ASP A 14 -1.59 6.87 10.42
N VAL A 15 -1.22 7.94 11.13
CA VAL A 15 -2.02 9.18 11.21
C VAL A 15 -2.16 9.83 9.84
N TYR A 16 -1.08 9.85 9.04
CA TYR A 16 -1.13 10.35 7.66
C TYR A 16 -2.06 9.51 6.79
N MET A 17 -1.92 8.18 6.83
CA MET A 17 -2.75 7.26 6.05
C MET A 17 -4.22 7.41 6.45
N LEU A 18 -4.52 7.44 7.75
CA LEU A 18 -5.87 7.72 8.22
C LEU A 18 -6.38 9.07 7.69
N GLY A 19 -5.60 10.14 7.82
CA GLY A 19 -5.99 11.48 7.35
C GLY A 19 -6.28 11.57 5.85
N VAL A 20 -5.54 10.81 5.02
CA VAL A 20 -5.72 10.81 3.56
C VAL A 20 -6.89 9.93 3.12
N TYR A 21 -7.05 8.75 3.73
CA TYR A 21 -7.98 7.73 3.22
C TYR A 21 -9.25 7.54 4.06
N VAL A 22 -9.40 8.18 5.23
CA VAL A 22 -10.66 8.15 6.00
C VAL A 22 -11.85 8.65 5.18
N GLN A 23 -11.60 9.57 4.25
CA GLN A 23 -12.55 10.04 3.25
C GLN A 23 -11.91 9.94 1.87
N PRO A 24 -11.91 8.75 1.24
CA PRO A 24 -11.15 8.51 0.01
C PRO A 24 -11.87 9.08 -1.23
N SER A 25 -12.73 10.08 -1.07
CA SER A 25 -13.45 10.72 -2.18
C SER A 25 -12.46 11.34 -3.15
N GLY A 26 -12.57 10.98 -4.43
CA GLY A 26 -11.66 11.44 -5.47
C GLY A 26 -10.32 10.67 -5.55
N ILE A 27 -10.08 9.69 -4.67
CA ILE A 27 -8.97 8.75 -4.81
C ILE A 27 -9.45 7.53 -5.58
N PRO A 28 -8.88 7.23 -6.77
CA PRO A 28 -9.27 6.06 -7.53
C PRO A 28 -8.98 4.76 -6.79
N ASP A 29 -9.80 3.74 -7.06
CA ASP A 29 -9.50 2.37 -6.70
C ASP A 29 -8.34 1.80 -7.54
N MET A 30 -7.95 0.57 -7.25
CA MET A 30 -6.87 -0.08 -7.99
C MET A 30 -7.31 -0.40 -9.43
N PRO A 31 -6.48 -0.10 -10.45
CA PRO A 31 -6.86 -0.24 -11.85
C PRO A 31 -7.09 -1.71 -12.24
N ARG A 32 -7.85 -1.91 -13.33
CA ARG A 32 -7.97 -3.19 -14.02
C ARG A 32 -7.12 -3.19 -15.31
N PRO A 33 -6.45 -4.32 -15.65
CA PRO A 33 -6.31 -5.53 -14.84
C PRO A 33 -5.38 -5.30 -13.65
N LEU A 34 -5.68 -5.93 -12.51
CA LEU A 34 -4.83 -5.81 -11.33
C LEU A 34 -3.66 -6.80 -11.43
N GLN A 35 -2.45 -6.29 -11.29
CA GLN A 35 -1.23 -7.09 -11.24
C GLN A 35 -0.72 -7.25 -9.81
N PRO A 36 -0.08 -8.38 -9.46
CA PRO A 36 0.74 -8.51 -8.26
C PRO A 36 1.88 -7.48 -8.20
N GLY A 37 2.38 -7.22 -6.99
CA GLY A 37 3.51 -6.32 -6.73
C GLY A 37 3.18 -4.83 -6.71
N LYS A 38 1.91 -4.44 -6.81
CA LYS A 38 1.49 -3.02 -6.79
C LYS A 38 1.27 -2.55 -5.36
N VAL A 39 1.81 -1.39 -5.02
CA VAL A 39 1.56 -0.73 -3.73
C VAL A 39 0.19 -0.06 -3.76
N CYS A 40 -0.57 -0.24 -2.69
CA CYS A 40 -1.92 0.30 -2.51
C CYS A 40 -2.16 0.69 -1.05
N ALA A 41 -3.24 1.43 -0.82
CA ALA A 41 -3.81 1.62 0.51
C ALA A 41 -4.96 0.63 0.70
N ALA A 42 -4.96 -0.08 1.83
CA ALA A 42 -5.95 -1.09 2.19
C ALA A 42 -6.65 -0.72 3.52
N PRO A 43 -7.98 -0.75 3.57
CA PRO A 43 -8.72 -0.54 4.80
C PRO A 43 -8.71 -1.81 5.68
N PHE A 44 -8.57 -1.64 6.99
CA PHE A 44 -8.76 -2.72 7.97
C PHE A 44 -9.09 -2.16 9.36
N HIS A 45 -10.17 -2.63 10.00
CA HIS A 45 -10.61 -2.22 11.34
C HIS A 45 -10.58 -0.70 11.60
N ASN A 46 -11.16 0.10 10.70
CA ASN A 46 -11.21 1.58 10.75
C ASN A 46 -9.86 2.30 10.55
N TRP A 47 -8.81 1.59 10.15
CA TRP A 47 -7.51 2.15 9.79
C TRP A 47 -7.21 1.92 8.31
N TRP A 48 -6.15 2.57 7.83
CA TRP A 48 -5.65 2.45 6.47
C TRP A 48 -4.16 2.14 6.48
N TYR A 49 -3.80 1.10 5.73
CA TYR A 49 -2.46 0.54 5.72
C TYR A 49 -1.87 0.58 4.32
N ARG A 50 -0.55 0.71 4.22
CA ARG A 50 0.13 0.42 2.97
C ARG A 50 0.20 -1.08 2.79
N ALA A 51 -0.16 -1.54 1.60
CA ALA A 51 -0.13 -2.95 1.28
C ALA A 51 0.42 -3.17 -0.14
N VAL A 52 0.94 -4.37 -0.38
CA VAL A 52 1.41 -4.81 -1.70
C VAL A 52 0.47 -5.90 -2.19
N THR A 53 -0.03 -5.78 -3.42
CA THR A 53 -0.86 -6.81 -4.05
C THR A 53 -0.05 -8.09 -4.23
N VAL A 54 -0.61 -9.22 -3.83
CA VAL A 54 0.04 -10.54 -3.89
C VAL A 54 -0.63 -11.39 -4.95
N GLN A 55 -1.95 -11.47 -4.92
CA GLN A 55 -2.74 -12.27 -5.84
C GLN A 55 -4.09 -11.59 -6.10
N TYR A 56 -4.54 -11.62 -7.35
CA TYR A 56 -5.87 -11.17 -7.74
C TYR A 56 -6.74 -12.40 -8.06
N TYR A 57 -7.90 -12.48 -7.41
CA TYR A 57 -8.91 -13.51 -7.63
C TYR A 57 -10.01 -12.89 -8.50
N ALA A 58 -9.93 -13.18 -9.80
CA ALA A 58 -10.73 -12.48 -10.81
C ALA A 58 -12.23 -12.83 -10.74
N GLU A 59 -12.58 -14.01 -10.25
CA GLU A 59 -13.97 -14.46 -10.14
C GLU A 59 -14.71 -13.69 -9.05
N GLU A 60 -14.03 -13.34 -7.96
CA GLU A 60 -14.60 -12.64 -6.80
C GLU A 60 -14.33 -11.12 -6.80
N ASP A 61 -13.56 -10.59 -7.76
CA ASP A 61 -12.98 -9.22 -7.75
C ASP A 61 -12.26 -8.91 -6.42
N GLU A 62 -11.58 -9.91 -5.86
CA GLU A 62 -10.86 -9.82 -4.58
C GLU A 62 -9.34 -9.87 -4.76
N VAL A 63 -8.63 -9.31 -3.79
CA VAL A 63 -7.18 -9.21 -3.82
C VAL A 63 -6.62 -9.71 -2.50
N LEU A 64 -5.68 -10.65 -2.56
CA LEU A 64 -4.77 -10.90 -1.44
C LEU A 64 -3.69 -9.81 -1.44
N VAL A 65 -3.56 -9.11 -0.33
CA VAL A 65 -2.52 -8.10 -0.12
C VAL A 65 -1.68 -8.45 1.11
N LYS A 66 -0.41 -8.07 1.10
CA LYS A 66 0.49 -8.12 2.26
C LYS A 66 0.62 -6.73 2.87
N LEU A 67 0.43 -6.58 4.17
CA LEU A 67 0.64 -5.28 4.84
C LEU A 67 2.13 -4.95 4.84
N ALA A 68 2.50 -3.84 4.21
CA ALA A 68 3.89 -3.51 3.93
C ALA A 68 4.69 -3.20 5.21
N ASP A 69 4.03 -2.58 6.18
CA ASP A 69 4.66 -2.07 7.41
C ASP A 69 4.50 -3.00 8.62
N TYR A 70 3.48 -3.85 8.59
CA TYR A 70 3.07 -4.68 9.73
C TYR A 70 3.26 -6.18 9.48
N GLY A 71 3.40 -6.59 8.23
CA GLY A 71 3.28 -7.99 7.85
C GLY A 71 1.86 -8.53 7.96
N GLY A 72 1.69 -9.83 7.76
CA GLY A 72 0.37 -10.43 7.62
C GLY A 72 -0.29 -10.14 6.27
N TYR A 73 -1.46 -10.73 6.08
CA TYR A 73 -2.18 -10.68 4.81
C TYR A 73 -3.66 -10.36 5.04
N LEU A 74 -4.23 -9.63 4.09
CA LEU A 74 -5.67 -9.37 4.02
C LEU A 74 -6.17 -9.83 2.65
N ARG A 75 -7.37 -10.41 2.62
CA ARG A 75 -8.13 -10.66 1.40
C ARG A 75 -9.37 -9.78 1.43
N LEU A 76 -9.53 -8.93 0.43
CA LEU A 76 -10.57 -7.91 0.39
C LEU A 76 -10.95 -7.56 -1.05
N PRO A 77 -12.13 -6.97 -1.29
CA PRO A 77 -12.52 -6.48 -2.61
C PRO A 77 -11.50 -5.50 -3.19
N ARG A 78 -11.20 -5.64 -4.49
CA ARG A 78 -10.34 -4.70 -5.22
C ARG A 78 -10.89 -3.27 -5.14
N SER A 79 -12.21 -3.13 -5.16
CA SER A 79 -12.91 -1.84 -5.04
C SER A 79 -12.73 -1.17 -3.68
N ASP A 80 -12.19 -1.85 -2.67
CA ASP A 80 -11.86 -1.26 -1.36
C ASP A 80 -10.42 -0.73 -1.31
N LEU A 81 -9.55 -1.27 -2.16
CA LEU A 81 -8.19 -0.77 -2.30
C LEU A 81 -8.17 0.60 -2.96
N ARG A 82 -7.26 1.47 -2.53
CA ARG A 82 -7.04 2.79 -3.12
C ARG A 82 -5.61 2.93 -3.61
N GLN A 83 -5.43 3.70 -4.67
CA GLN A 83 -4.09 4.01 -5.14
C GLN A 83 -3.35 4.87 -4.12
N ILE A 84 -2.07 4.56 -3.88
CA ILE A 84 -1.29 5.34 -2.93
C ILE A 84 -1.11 6.79 -3.42
N ARG A 85 -1.47 7.76 -2.58
CA ARG A 85 -1.24 9.20 -2.73
C ARG A 85 -0.05 9.57 -1.86
N LEU A 86 1.15 9.37 -2.38
CA LEU A 86 2.37 9.95 -1.82
C LEU A 86 2.83 11.00 -2.81
N VAL A 87 3.01 12.23 -2.34
CA VAL A 87 3.49 13.40 -3.09
C VAL A 87 4.86 13.16 -3.77
N SER A 88 5.48 12.01 -3.53
CA SER A 88 6.85 11.64 -3.90
C SER A 88 7.02 10.15 -4.21
N PHE A 89 5.98 9.46 -4.71
CA PHE A 89 6.07 8.05 -5.17
C PHE A 89 7.23 7.77 -6.15
N TRP A 90 7.91 8.81 -6.69
CA TRP A 90 8.96 8.71 -7.70
C TRP A 90 10.39 9.16 -7.33
N ILE A 91 10.69 9.78 -6.18
CA ILE A 91 12.10 10.22 -5.94
C ILE A 91 12.99 9.11 -5.35
N ARG A 92 12.44 8.05 -4.74
CA ARG A 92 13.27 6.96 -4.15
C ARG A 92 13.19 5.62 -4.88
N THR A 93 12.07 5.28 -5.52
CA THR A 93 11.96 4.01 -6.27
C THR A 93 12.80 4.04 -7.56
N VAL A 94 13.02 5.21 -8.16
CA VAL A 94 13.97 5.35 -9.28
C VAL A 94 15.41 5.06 -8.82
N ALA A 95 15.79 5.40 -7.58
CA ALA A 95 17.13 5.10 -7.06
C ALA A 95 17.33 3.62 -6.72
N GLN A 96 16.29 2.92 -6.24
CA GLN A 96 16.45 1.54 -5.79
C GLN A 96 16.35 0.51 -6.93
N ILE A 97 15.57 0.79 -7.99
CA ILE A 97 15.52 -0.06 -9.19
C ILE A 97 16.73 0.19 -10.11
N LEU A 98 17.32 1.40 -10.13
CA LEU A 98 18.58 1.64 -10.86
C LEU A 98 19.80 0.99 -10.19
N CYS A 99 19.82 0.78 -8.87
CA CYS A 99 20.91 0.05 -8.22
C CYS A 99 20.88 -1.46 -8.47
N GLU A 100 19.70 -2.08 -8.66
CA GLU A 100 19.60 -3.54 -8.88
C GLU A 100 19.89 -3.97 -10.34
N VAL A 101 19.98 -3.03 -11.29
CA VAL A 101 20.31 -3.33 -12.70
C VAL A 101 21.70 -2.79 -13.11
N LEU A 102 22.40 -2.06 -12.23
CA LEU A 102 23.77 -1.55 -12.46
C LEU A 102 24.77 -1.90 -11.34
N SER A 103 24.57 -2.99 -10.60
CA SER A 103 25.59 -3.56 -9.69
C SER A 103 25.54 -5.08 -9.68
#